data_AF-A0A352V7T5-F1
#
_entry.id   AF-A0A352V7T5-F1
#
_cell.length_a   1.000
_cell.length_b   1.000
_cell.length_c   1.000
_cell.angle_alpha   90.00
_cell.angle_beta   90.00
_cell.angle_gamma   90.00
#
_symmetry.space_group_name_H-M   'P 1'
#
loop_
_entity.id
_entity.type
_entity.pdbx_description
1 polymer ?
#
loop_
_entity_poly.entity_id
_entity_poly.type
_entity_poly.pdbx_seq_one_letter_code
_entity_poly.pdbx_strand_id
1 'polypeptide(L)'
;MSDYCVAFLDILGFSNYVNEDLNGALKLLKSYNNQINFLFNEDLISYDDTIKEIAERSHISSFDYFIPFSDSIFIVSSSPDLMVSQISNFLISCFKYTSSEYAYSSSKDPRKVEVTEIGINIDGTVRNEKKIENWYPLLFRVGSSFGEVIPFQISSIDNKKNIKINNFAGKSVINAVKLESNPEKGPRFFIDNDLYKKLNTDTKNYIIKISDNLFEVLWPSFSYIEENIGHEGERFEIEMINHFDEIFISSFNLWKYFLNNERLYSHYYNFMKLIILSTLNYSKKFNKLDLAKEYINRILDNNKIKLDIIDLIGSHFM
;
A
#
# COMPACT_ATOMS: atom_id res chain seq x y z
N MET A 1 21.05 22.91 7.68
CA MET A 1 19.82 22.26 7.21
C MET A 1 20.20 20.88 6.75
N SER A 2 19.44 19.88 7.17
CA SER A 2 19.68 18.50 6.80
C SER A 2 18.64 18.12 5.76
N ASP A 3 19.08 17.46 4.69
CA ASP A 3 18.15 16.93 3.71
C ASP A 3 17.59 15.61 4.21
N TYR A 4 16.27 15.44 4.09
CA TYR A 4 15.55 14.23 4.46
C TYR A 4 14.66 13.77 3.32
N CYS A 5 14.29 12.50 3.36
CA CYS A 5 13.17 11.99 2.60
C CYS A 5 11.88 12.25 3.36
N VAL A 6 10.82 12.69 2.67
CA VAL A 6 9.49 12.91 3.23
C VAL A 6 8.46 12.20 2.38
N ALA A 7 7.59 11.42 3.00
CA ALA A 7 6.40 10.88 2.36
C ALA A 7 5.12 11.44 3.01
N PHE A 8 4.15 11.74 2.17
CA PHE A 8 2.78 12.04 2.56
C PHE A 8 1.88 10.92 2.03
N LEU A 9 1.14 10.28 2.94
CA LEU A 9 0.23 9.19 2.66
C LEU A 9 -1.20 9.63 2.98
N ASP A 10 -2.16 9.26 2.14
CA ASP A 10 -3.58 9.55 2.34
C ASP A 10 -4.45 8.31 2.06
N ILE A 11 -5.40 7.97 2.94
CA ILE A 11 -6.28 6.83 2.75
C ILE A 11 -7.20 7.10 1.55
N LEU A 12 -7.03 6.28 0.52
CA LEU A 12 -7.75 6.41 -0.72
C LEU A 12 -9.26 6.26 -0.50
N GLY A 13 -10.01 7.32 -0.83
CA GLY A 13 -11.46 7.31 -0.82
C GLY A 13 -12.11 7.52 0.54
N PHE A 14 -11.33 7.85 1.59
CA PHE A 14 -11.85 8.04 2.95
C PHE A 14 -13.02 9.03 3.01
N SER A 15 -12.90 10.19 2.36
CA SER A 15 -13.98 11.18 2.29
C SER A 15 -15.27 10.64 1.67
N ASN A 16 -15.19 9.73 0.70
CA ASN A 16 -16.38 9.08 0.13
C ASN A 16 -17.01 8.13 1.15
N TYR A 17 -16.20 7.34 1.85
CA TYR A 17 -16.68 6.43 2.88
C TYR A 17 -17.35 7.16 4.03
N VAL A 18 -16.82 8.30 4.47
CA VAL A 18 -17.46 9.13 5.52
C VAL A 18 -18.87 9.59 5.10
N ASN A 19 -19.04 9.95 3.82
CA ASN A 19 -20.33 10.41 3.30
C ASN A 19 -21.34 9.27 3.07
N GLU A 20 -20.86 8.06 2.75
CA GLU A 20 -21.71 6.91 2.42
C GLU A 20 -22.01 6.00 3.62
N ASP A 21 -21.02 5.75 4.48
CA ASP A 21 -21.08 4.83 5.62
C ASP A 21 -20.09 5.25 6.71
N LEU A 22 -20.56 6.09 7.62
CA LEU A 22 -19.76 6.57 8.75
C LEU A 22 -19.19 5.43 9.60
N ASN A 23 -19.93 4.33 9.80
CA ASN A 23 -19.47 3.22 10.62
C ASN A 23 -18.34 2.45 9.92
N GLY A 24 -18.48 2.20 8.63
CA GLY A 24 -17.43 1.62 7.80
C GLY A 24 -16.18 2.49 7.75
N ALA A 25 -16.33 3.82 7.64
CA ALA A 25 -15.21 4.77 7.69
C ALA A 25 -14.49 4.75 9.06
N LEU A 26 -15.24 4.75 10.17
CA LEU A 26 -14.66 4.59 11.51
C LEU A 26 -13.93 3.25 11.66
N LYS A 27 -14.48 2.18 11.09
CA LYS A 27 -13.81 0.87 11.10
C LYS A 27 -12.52 0.89 10.28
N LEU A 28 -12.51 1.57 9.15
CA LEU A 28 -11.30 1.74 8.33
C LEU A 28 -10.18 2.44 9.12
N LEU A 29 -10.49 3.50 9.87
CA LEU A 29 -9.52 4.14 10.77
C LEU A 29 -9.06 3.23 11.90
N LYS A 30 -9.92 2.37 12.44
CA LYS A 30 -9.52 1.36 13.43
C LYS A 30 -8.58 0.32 12.83
N SER A 31 -8.88 -0.18 11.63
CA SER A 31 -8.01 -1.10 10.89
C SER A 31 -6.64 -0.49 10.64
N TYR A 32 -6.61 0.76 10.19
CA TYR A 32 -5.42 1.58 10.02
C TYR A 32 -4.59 1.68 11.32
N ASN A 33 -5.21 2.09 12.43
CA ASN A 33 -4.53 2.19 13.73
C ASN A 33 -3.99 0.84 14.21
N ASN A 34 -4.73 -0.24 13.99
CA ASN A 34 -4.27 -1.59 14.34
C ASN A 34 -3.03 -1.99 13.53
N GLN A 35 -3.00 -1.67 12.23
CA GLN A 35 -1.84 -1.95 11.37
C GLN A 35 -0.61 -1.16 11.78
N ILE A 36 -0.76 0.13 12.12
CA ILE A 36 0.32 0.93 12.71
C ILE A 36 0.83 0.26 13.98
N ASN A 37 -0.05 -0.05 14.93
CA ASN A 37 0.35 -0.61 16.22
C ASN A 37 1.05 -1.96 16.05
N PHE A 38 0.64 -2.78 15.09
CA PHE A 38 1.32 -4.03 14.78
C PHE A 38 2.77 -3.77 14.34
N LEU A 39 2.99 -2.83 13.42
CA LEU A 39 4.32 -2.54 12.87
C LEU A 39 5.28 -1.85 13.86
N PHE A 40 4.76 -1.12 14.84
CA PHE A 40 5.57 -0.44 15.86
C PHE A 40 5.85 -1.28 17.11
N ASN A 41 5.05 -2.32 17.40
CA ASN A 41 5.17 -3.11 18.64
C ASN A 41 5.88 -4.47 18.47
N GLU A 42 6.29 -4.84 17.26
CA GLU A 42 7.16 -6.01 17.11
C GLU A 42 8.58 -5.65 17.55
N ASP A 43 8.89 -5.94 18.82
CA ASP A 43 10.26 -5.94 19.33
C ASP A 43 11.11 -6.84 18.42
N LEU A 44 12.28 -6.33 17.99
CA LEU A 44 13.33 -7.13 17.34
C LEU A 44 13.84 -8.17 18.34
N ILE A 45 13.09 -9.25 18.55
CA ILE A 45 13.52 -10.39 19.35
C ILE A 45 14.61 -11.08 18.53
N SER A 46 15.87 -10.68 18.78
CA SER A 46 17.11 -11.38 18.44
C SER A 46 17.00 -12.29 17.21
N TYR A 47 16.67 -11.73 16.05
CA TYR A 47 16.68 -12.49 14.82
C TYR A 47 18.12 -12.84 14.45
N ASP A 48 18.33 -14.08 14.03
CA ASP A 48 19.60 -14.53 13.44
C ASP A 48 19.93 -13.66 12.21
N ASP A 49 21.23 -13.50 11.88
CA ASP A 49 21.70 -12.59 10.81
C ASP A 49 21.06 -12.91 9.45
N THR A 50 20.55 -14.14 9.26
CA THR A 50 19.84 -14.60 8.06
C THR A 50 18.41 -14.08 7.92
N ILE A 51 17.73 -13.70 9.01
CA ILE A 51 16.34 -13.20 9.01
C ILE A 51 16.30 -11.67 9.17
N LYS A 52 17.44 -11.08 9.57
CA LYS A 52 17.57 -9.65 9.86
C LYS A 52 17.17 -8.75 8.70
N GLU A 53 17.53 -9.10 7.46
CA GLU A 53 17.18 -8.30 6.28
C GLU A 53 15.67 -8.34 5.97
N ILE A 54 15.03 -9.49 6.19
CA ILE A 54 13.56 -9.64 6.07
C ILE A 54 12.88 -8.82 7.16
N ALA A 55 13.36 -8.93 8.41
CA ALA A 55 12.85 -8.18 9.55
C ALA A 55 13.02 -6.66 9.36
N GLU A 56 14.17 -6.20 8.86
CA GLU A 56 14.43 -4.77 8.60
C GLU A 56 13.53 -4.18 7.50
N ARG A 57 13.10 -5.00 6.54
CA ARG A 57 12.12 -4.61 5.51
C ARG A 57 10.69 -4.56 6.05
N SER A 58 10.33 -5.44 7.00
CA SER A 58 8.98 -5.52 7.57
C SER A 58 8.75 -4.61 8.79
N HIS A 59 9.80 -4.22 9.51
CA HIS A 59 9.71 -3.32 10.66
C HIS A 59 9.92 -1.85 10.28
N ILE A 60 9.31 -0.95 11.06
CA ILE A 60 9.53 0.48 10.92
C ILE A 60 10.79 0.88 11.69
N SER A 61 11.95 0.84 11.03
CA SER A 61 13.24 1.24 11.61
C SER A 61 13.81 2.53 11.02
N SER A 62 13.33 2.95 9.85
CA SER A 62 13.89 4.10 9.13
C SER A 62 13.17 5.43 9.40
N PHE A 63 12.02 5.40 10.07
CA PHE A 63 11.19 6.59 10.23
C PHE A 63 11.71 7.42 11.42
N ASP A 64 12.44 8.49 11.11
CA ASP A 64 12.87 9.48 12.10
C ASP A 64 11.67 10.19 12.72
N TYR A 65 10.63 10.42 11.90
CA TYR A 65 9.36 10.96 12.35
C TYR A 65 8.19 10.27 11.66
N PHE A 66 7.14 10.01 12.44
CA PHE A 66 5.86 9.46 11.98
C PHE A 66 4.74 10.26 12.63
N ILE A 67 4.02 11.08 11.86
CA ILE A 67 2.94 11.93 12.35
C ILE A 67 1.64 11.53 11.65
N PRO A 68 0.81 10.70 12.31
CA PRO A 68 -0.52 10.39 11.82
C PRO A 68 -1.50 11.52 12.16
N PHE A 69 -2.41 11.83 11.25
CA PHE A 69 -3.53 12.74 11.49
C PHE A 69 -4.76 12.32 10.68
N SER A 70 -5.78 11.80 11.37
CA SER A 70 -6.99 11.24 10.74
C SER A 70 -6.64 10.13 9.74
N ASP A 71 -6.83 10.39 8.45
CA ASP A 71 -6.65 9.52 7.31
C ASP A 71 -5.36 9.79 6.53
N SER A 72 -4.56 10.76 6.99
CA SER A 72 -3.28 11.10 6.37
C SER A 72 -2.11 10.91 7.32
N ILE A 73 -0.92 10.74 6.76
CA ILE A 73 0.31 10.47 7.50
C ILE A 73 1.46 11.23 6.86
N PHE A 74 2.30 11.83 7.69
CA PHE A 74 3.64 12.24 7.27
C PHE A 74 4.69 11.32 7.86
N ILE A 75 5.63 10.92 7.01
CA ILE A 75 6.79 10.11 7.36
C ILE A 75 8.03 10.88 6.93
N VAL A 76 9.02 10.99 7.82
CA VAL A 76 10.32 11.59 7.53
C VAL A 76 11.41 10.58 7.85
N SER A 77 12.41 10.47 6.98
CA SER A 77 13.52 9.53 7.12
C SER A 77 14.82 10.08 6.55
N SER A 78 15.94 9.79 7.23
CA SER A 78 17.29 9.99 6.72
C SER A 78 17.76 8.89 5.76
N SER A 79 16.98 7.82 5.59
CA SER A 79 17.34 6.61 4.83
C SER A 79 16.36 6.37 3.67
N PRO A 80 16.58 7.01 2.50
CA PRO A 80 15.65 6.95 1.36
C PRO A 80 15.25 5.54 0.92
N ASP A 81 16.23 4.64 0.76
CA ASP A 81 15.98 3.27 0.30
C ASP A 81 15.11 2.47 1.28
N LEU A 82 15.47 2.48 2.57
CA LEU A 82 14.70 1.81 3.61
C LEU A 82 13.29 2.40 3.74
N MET A 83 13.15 3.72 3.61
CA MET A 83 11.85 4.36 3.69
C MET A 83 10.92 3.92 2.56
N VAL A 84 11.42 3.85 1.31
CA VAL A 84 10.64 3.36 0.16
C VAL A 84 10.21 1.91 0.36
N SER A 85 11.12 1.06 0.84
CA SER A 85 10.83 -0.36 1.11
C SER A 85 9.79 -0.53 2.22
N GLN A 86 9.99 0.12 3.38
CA GLN A 86 9.10 0.03 4.54
C GLN A 86 7.72 0.62 4.27
N ILE A 87 7.63 1.72 3.52
CA ILE A 87 6.33 2.24 3.05
C ILE A 87 5.66 1.22 2.14
N SER A 88 6.37 0.65 1.17
CA SER A 88 5.78 -0.32 0.24
C SER A 88 5.23 -1.56 0.98
N ASN A 89 5.98 -2.07 1.97
CA ASN A 89 5.51 -3.16 2.82
C ASN A 89 4.32 -2.76 3.69
N PHE A 90 4.31 -1.54 4.24
CA PHE A 90 3.16 -1.00 4.95
C PHE A 90 1.90 -0.97 4.07
N LEU A 91 2.02 -0.53 2.81
CA LEU A 91 0.91 -0.51 1.85
C LEU A 91 0.38 -1.92 1.57
N ILE A 92 1.27 -2.90 1.39
CA ILE A 92 0.91 -4.30 1.18
C ILE A 92 0.16 -4.86 2.40
N SER A 93 0.72 -4.71 3.60
CA SER A 93 0.11 -5.18 4.85
C SER A 93 -1.26 -4.57 5.09
N CYS A 94 -1.40 -3.26 4.84
CA CYS A 94 -2.67 -2.56 4.92
C CYS A 94 -3.75 -3.17 4.02
N PHE A 95 -3.43 -3.41 2.75
CA PHE A 95 -4.38 -4.02 1.83
C PHE A 95 -4.72 -5.46 2.23
N LYS A 96 -3.69 -6.26 2.56
CA LYS A 96 -3.84 -7.66 2.96
C LYS A 96 -4.68 -7.85 4.21
N TYR A 97 -4.70 -6.88 5.12
CA TYR A 97 -5.49 -6.96 6.36
C TYR A 97 -6.98 -7.26 6.15
N THR A 98 -7.54 -6.89 4.98
CA THR A 98 -8.95 -7.16 4.65
C THR A 98 -9.13 -7.87 3.31
N SER A 99 -8.05 -8.22 2.62
CA SER A 99 -8.11 -8.69 1.23
C SER A 99 -8.80 -10.03 1.07
N SER A 100 -8.63 -10.94 2.04
CA SER A 100 -9.25 -12.27 2.04
C SER A 100 -10.77 -12.22 1.89
N GLU A 101 -11.40 -11.23 2.53
CA GLU A 101 -12.85 -11.02 2.45
C GLU A 101 -13.28 -10.69 1.02
N TYR A 102 -12.46 -9.92 0.28
CA TYR A 102 -12.75 -9.56 -1.10
C TYR A 102 -12.52 -10.72 -2.07
N ALA A 103 -11.51 -11.56 -1.79
CA ALA A 103 -11.19 -12.72 -2.61
C ALA A 103 -12.27 -13.82 -2.54
N TYR A 104 -12.79 -14.07 -1.34
CA TYR A 104 -13.67 -15.22 -1.06
C TYR A 104 -15.09 -14.85 -0.64
N SER A 105 -15.52 -13.61 -0.90
CA SER A 105 -16.87 -13.16 -0.55
C SER A 105 -17.96 -14.01 -1.20
N SER A 106 -18.94 -14.43 -0.40
CA SER A 106 -20.19 -15.02 -0.90
C SER A 106 -21.21 -13.96 -1.34
N SER A 107 -20.93 -12.67 -1.12
CA SER A 107 -21.80 -11.54 -1.47
C SER A 107 -21.47 -11.00 -2.87
N LYS A 108 -22.48 -10.43 -3.54
CA LYS A 108 -22.26 -9.66 -4.79
C LYS A 108 -21.42 -8.40 -4.56
N ASP A 109 -21.53 -7.81 -3.37
CA ASP A 109 -20.65 -6.75 -2.91
C ASP A 109 -19.55 -7.39 -2.08
N PRO A 110 -18.29 -7.45 -2.58
CA PRO A 110 -17.20 -8.12 -1.89
C PRO A 110 -16.85 -7.48 -0.54
N ARG A 111 -17.30 -6.24 -0.30
CA ARG A 111 -17.04 -5.50 0.93
C ARG A 111 -18.01 -5.87 2.05
N LYS A 112 -19.10 -6.57 1.75
CA LYS A 112 -20.11 -6.95 2.75
C LYS A 112 -19.68 -8.22 3.46
N VAL A 113 -19.42 -8.10 4.76
CA VAL A 113 -18.97 -9.19 5.63
C VAL A 113 -20.01 -9.43 6.71
N GLU A 114 -20.39 -10.69 6.90
CA GLU A 114 -21.24 -11.11 8.02
C GLU A 114 -20.36 -11.28 9.25
N VAL A 115 -20.59 -10.44 10.26
CA VAL A 115 -19.91 -10.51 11.55
C VAL A 115 -20.88 -11.00 12.62
N THR A 116 -20.37 -11.76 13.58
CA THR A 116 -21.13 -12.14 14.76
C THR A 116 -20.78 -11.19 15.90
N GLU A 117 -21.74 -10.37 16.30
CA GLU A 117 -21.63 -9.52 17.47
C GLU A 117 -22.04 -10.34 18.71
N ILE A 118 -21.13 -10.41 19.68
CA ILE A 118 -21.34 -11.12 20.93
C ILE A 118 -21.68 -10.09 22.00
N GLY A 119 -22.92 -10.14 22.48
CA GLY A 119 -23.43 -9.30 23.56
C GLY A 119 -23.81 -10.12 24.79
N ILE A 120 -24.06 -9.42 25.90
CA ILE A 120 -24.61 -10.01 27.11
C ILE A 120 -26.01 -9.41 27.31
N ASN A 121 -27.02 -10.27 27.38
CA ASN A 121 -28.40 -9.88 27.70
C ASN A 121 -28.50 -9.43 29.16
N ILE A 122 -29.58 -8.74 29.49
CA ILE A 122 -29.84 -8.24 30.86
C ILE A 122 -29.91 -9.40 31.89
N ASP A 123 -30.27 -10.60 31.46
CA ASP A 123 -30.31 -11.82 32.28
C ASP A 123 -28.95 -12.53 32.41
N GLY A 124 -27.87 -11.96 31.86
CA GLY A 124 -26.52 -12.53 31.88
C GLY A 124 -26.26 -13.59 30.81
N THR A 125 -27.22 -13.89 29.93
CA THR A 125 -27.02 -14.84 28.83
C THR A 125 -26.27 -14.21 27.66
N VAL A 126 -25.50 -15.02 26.93
CA VAL A 126 -24.79 -14.58 25.73
C VAL A 126 -25.77 -14.44 24.57
N ARG A 127 -25.81 -13.28 23.95
CA ARG A 127 -26.52 -13.01 22.69
C ARG A 127 -25.52 -13.03 21.55
N ASN A 128 -25.78 -13.86 20.56
CA ASN A 128 -25.07 -13.81 19.28
C ASN A 128 -25.99 -13.17 18.25
N GLU A 129 -25.59 -12.04 17.69
CA GLU A 129 -26.33 -11.37 16.62
C GLU A 129 -25.48 -11.32 15.36
N LYS A 130 -26.03 -11.81 14.26
CA LYS A 130 -25.40 -11.68 12.95
C LYS A 130 -25.70 -10.30 12.39
N LYS A 131 -24.66 -9.57 12.02
CA LYS A 131 -24.76 -8.26 11.41
C LYS A 131 -23.93 -8.22 10.14
N ILE A 132 -24.40 -7.48 9.15
CA ILE A 132 -23.62 -7.20 7.95
C ILE A 132 -22.91 -5.86 8.14
N GLU A 133 -21.60 -5.87 7.91
CA GLU A 133 -20.76 -4.67 7.91
C GLU A 133 -20.12 -4.46 6.54
N ASN A 134 -19.83 -3.20 6.20
CA ASN A 134 -19.00 -2.89 5.04
C ASN A 134 -17.55 -2.76 5.49
N TRP A 135 -16.68 -3.59 4.93
CA TRP A 135 -15.24 -3.57 5.15
C TRP A 135 -14.62 -2.91 3.92
N TYR A 136 -14.17 -1.66 4.08
CA TYR A 136 -13.55 -0.92 3.00
C TYR A 136 -12.07 -1.29 2.86
N PRO A 137 -11.52 -1.33 1.63
CA PRO A 137 -10.12 -1.64 1.41
C PRO A 137 -9.22 -0.53 1.97
N LEU A 138 -8.29 -0.90 2.84
CA LEU A 138 -7.28 0.03 3.36
C LEU A 138 -6.16 0.20 2.33
N LEU A 139 -6.35 1.18 1.47
CA LEU A 139 -5.45 1.54 0.39
C LEU A 139 -5.00 2.99 0.59
N PHE A 140 -3.75 3.30 0.24
CA PHE A 140 -3.24 4.66 0.31
C PHE A 140 -2.80 5.18 -1.05
N ARG A 141 -2.81 6.50 -1.18
CA ARG A 141 -2.02 7.24 -2.15
C ARG A 141 -0.81 7.83 -1.46
N VAL A 142 0.33 7.82 -2.14
CA VAL A 142 1.59 8.25 -1.55
C VAL A 142 2.31 9.18 -2.51
N GLY A 143 2.78 10.31 -1.99
CA GLY A 143 3.75 11.18 -2.64
C GLY A 143 4.98 11.32 -1.78
N SER A 144 6.18 11.21 -2.37
CA SER A 144 7.43 11.33 -1.62
C SER A 144 8.50 12.14 -2.35
N SER A 145 9.25 12.93 -1.58
CA SER A 145 10.24 13.89 -2.07
C SER A 145 11.46 13.88 -1.16
N PHE A 146 12.63 14.26 -1.70
CA PHE A 146 13.87 14.41 -0.94
C PHE A 146 14.34 15.85 -0.93
N GLY A 147 14.88 16.32 0.19
CA GLY A 147 15.47 17.65 0.32
C GLY A 147 15.17 18.31 1.66
N GLU A 148 15.08 19.64 1.66
CA GLU A 148 14.99 20.43 2.88
C GLU A 148 13.74 20.11 3.70
N VAL A 149 13.97 19.72 4.96
CA VAL A 149 12.96 19.59 6.01
C VAL A 149 13.42 20.31 7.26
N ILE A 150 12.53 21.12 7.82
CA ILE A 150 12.73 21.88 9.04
C ILE A 150 11.77 21.30 10.08
N PRO A 151 12.25 20.46 11.01
CA PRO A 151 11.46 20.05 12.15
C PRO A 151 11.25 21.24 13.09
N PHE A 152 10.03 21.41 13.59
CA PHE A 152 9.68 22.45 14.55
C PHE A 152 8.59 21.96 15.50
N GLN A 153 8.35 22.70 16.59
CA GLN A 153 7.25 22.40 17.51
C GLN A 153 6.12 23.41 17.35
N ILE A 154 4.91 22.91 17.19
CA ILE A 154 3.68 23.72 17.18
C ILE A 154 2.91 23.52 18.49
N SER A 155 2.19 24.56 18.92
CA SER A 155 1.24 24.43 20.03
C SER A 155 0.03 23.63 19.58
N SER A 156 -0.38 22.65 20.39
CA SER A 156 -1.63 21.90 20.25
C SER A 156 -2.39 21.93 21.58
N ILE A 157 -3.68 21.63 21.54
CA ILE A 157 -4.52 21.54 22.74
C ILE A 157 -4.96 20.10 22.90
N ASP A 158 -4.51 19.46 23.98
CA ASP A 158 -4.98 18.13 24.41
C ASP A 158 -5.58 18.25 25.81
N ASN A 159 -6.80 17.76 25.98
CA ASN A 159 -7.54 17.82 27.24
C ASN A 159 -7.53 19.21 27.90
N LYS A 160 -7.78 20.25 27.09
CA LYS A 160 -7.77 21.69 27.47
C LYS A 160 -6.40 22.20 27.96
N LYS A 161 -5.31 21.45 27.77
CA LYS A 161 -3.95 21.88 28.10
C LYS A 161 -3.17 22.17 26.82
N ASN A 162 -2.40 23.26 26.86
CA ASN A 162 -1.46 23.55 25.79
C ASN A 162 -0.29 22.54 25.88
N ILE A 163 -0.09 21.79 24.81
CA ILE A 163 1.01 20.85 24.62
C ILE A 163 1.85 21.28 23.41
N LYS A 164 3.10 20.86 23.37
CA LYS A 164 3.95 21.01 22.18
C LYS A 164 3.98 19.69 21.44
N ILE A 165 3.67 19.71 20.14
CA ILE A 165 3.79 18.56 19.26
C ILE A 165 4.82 18.86 18.17
N ASN A 166 5.55 17.82 17.75
CA ASN A 166 6.46 17.93 16.63
C ASN A 166 5.68 18.14 15.33
N ASN A 167 6.27 18.87 14.42
CA ASN A 167 5.76 19.12 13.08
C ASN A 167 6.96 19.41 12.15
N PHE A 168 6.72 19.53 10.86
CA PHE A 168 7.75 19.78 9.87
C PHE A 168 7.25 20.69 8.77
N ALA A 169 8.16 21.53 8.30
CA ALA A 169 7.96 22.41 7.16
C ALA A 169 9.13 22.20 6.19
N GLY A 170 8.98 22.67 4.96
CA GLY A 170 10.06 22.60 3.98
C GLY A 170 9.54 22.31 2.58
N LYS A 171 10.41 22.51 1.60
CA LYS A 171 10.06 22.32 0.19
C LYS A 171 9.68 20.87 -0.09
N SER A 172 10.38 19.91 0.51
CA SER A 172 10.12 18.48 0.30
C SER A 172 8.80 18.03 0.92
N VAL A 173 8.37 18.64 2.03
CA VAL A 173 7.03 18.42 2.62
C VAL A 173 5.93 18.84 1.64
N ILE A 174 6.05 20.02 1.05
CA ILE A 174 5.07 20.54 0.07
C ILE A 174 5.07 19.69 -1.21
N ASN A 175 6.26 19.30 -1.69
CA ASN A 175 6.39 18.45 -2.86
C ASN A 175 5.75 17.08 -2.66
N ALA A 176 5.94 16.45 -1.49
CA ALA A 176 5.32 15.17 -1.16
C ALA A 176 3.78 15.24 -1.24
N VAL A 177 3.17 16.28 -0.66
CA VAL A 177 1.71 16.52 -0.78
C VAL A 177 1.29 16.71 -2.23
N LYS A 178 2.04 17.51 -3.01
CA LYS A 178 1.74 17.74 -4.43
C LYS A 178 1.81 16.45 -5.25
N LEU A 179 2.74 15.55 -4.96
CA LEU A 179 2.91 14.27 -5.65
C LEU A 179 1.78 13.30 -5.33
N GLU A 180 1.33 13.23 -4.08
CA GLU A 180 0.16 12.41 -3.70
C GLU A 180 -1.07 12.84 -4.50
N SER A 181 -1.30 14.16 -4.59
CA SER A 181 -2.45 14.77 -5.25
C SER A 181 -2.39 14.71 -6.79
N ASN A 182 -1.50 13.90 -7.37
CA ASN A 182 -1.44 13.65 -8.80
C ASN A 182 -2.81 13.18 -9.34
N PRO A 183 -3.28 13.67 -10.50
CA PRO A 183 -4.61 13.31 -11.03
C PRO A 183 -4.77 11.82 -11.35
N GLU A 184 -3.67 11.09 -11.56
CA GLU A 184 -3.67 9.66 -11.84
C GLU A 184 -4.35 8.86 -10.72
N LYS A 185 -5.35 8.05 -11.08
CA LYS A 185 -6.20 7.33 -10.14
C LYS A 185 -5.53 6.05 -9.63
N GLY A 186 -6.02 5.57 -8.48
CA GLY A 186 -5.58 4.34 -7.81
C GLY A 186 -4.70 4.59 -6.58
N PRO A 187 -4.27 3.51 -5.89
CA PRO A 187 -3.34 3.55 -4.77
C PRO A 187 -1.90 3.64 -5.28
N ARG A 188 -1.50 4.82 -5.74
CA ARG A 188 -0.23 5.06 -6.43
C ARG A 188 0.83 5.55 -5.43
N PHE A 189 2.09 5.24 -5.70
CA PHE A 189 3.22 5.77 -4.93
C PHE A 189 4.16 6.54 -5.86
N PHE A 190 4.02 7.85 -5.87
CA PHE A 190 4.80 8.75 -6.71
C PHE A 190 6.00 9.35 -5.99
N ILE A 191 7.13 9.46 -6.70
CA ILE A 191 8.33 10.12 -6.23
C ILE A 191 8.86 11.12 -7.26
N ASP A 192 9.56 12.16 -6.80
CA ASP A 192 10.26 13.09 -7.68
C ASP A 192 11.67 12.61 -8.07
N ASN A 193 12.27 13.36 -8.98
CA ASN A 193 13.63 13.11 -9.46
C ASN A 193 14.70 13.28 -8.36
N ASP A 194 14.45 14.14 -7.38
CA ASP A 194 15.42 14.40 -6.30
C ASP A 194 15.51 13.19 -5.37
N LEU A 195 14.37 12.58 -5.02
CA LEU A 195 14.34 11.30 -4.32
C LEU A 195 14.90 10.18 -5.18
N TYR A 196 14.46 10.03 -6.43
CA TYR A 196 14.96 8.98 -7.32
C TYR A 196 16.49 8.94 -7.41
N LYS A 197 17.15 10.10 -7.51
CA LYS A 197 18.62 10.19 -7.55
C LYS A 197 19.31 9.68 -6.29
N LYS A 198 18.65 9.74 -5.13
CA LYS A 198 19.19 9.32 -3.83
C LYS A 198 19.08 7.83 -3.58
N LEU A 199 18.21 7.14 -4.32
CA LEU A 199 18.02 5.70 -4.21
C LEU A 199 19.18 4.94 -4.86
N ASN A 200 19.51 3.79 -4.28
CA ASN A 200 20.48 2.86 -4.81
C ASN A 200 19.92 2.08 -6.02
N THR A 201 20.78 1.30 -6.69
CA THR A 201 20.40 0.52 -7.87
C THR A 201 19.34 -0.53 -7.56
N ASP A 202 19.41 -1.16 -6.39
CA ASP A 202 18.50 -2.25 -6.01
C ASP A 202 17.08 -1.74 -5.82
N THR A 203 16.89 -0.64 -5.09
CA THR A 203 15.58 0.01 -4.92
C THR A 203 15.05 0.54 -6.25
N LYS A 204 15.92 1.10 -7.10
CA LYS A 204 15.54 1.60 -8.43
C LYS A 204 14.98 0.53 -9.35
N ASN A 205 15.31 -0.74 -9.13
CA ASN A 205 14.74 -1.83 -9.91
C ASN A 205 13.23 -1.95 -9.72
N TYR A 206 12.64 -1.38 -8.66
CA TYR A 206 11.20 -1.40 -8.39
C TYR A 206 10.51 -0.08 -8.78
N ILE A 207 11.14 0.73 -9.62
CA ILE A 207 10.67 2.08 -9.94
C ILE A 207 10.65 2.29 -11.45
N ILE A 208 9.54 2.82 -11.94
CA ILE A 208 9.36 3.18 -13.36
C ILE A 208 9.33 4.69 -13.53
N LYS A 209 9.85 5.16 -14.65
CA LYS A 209 9.78 6.57 -15.03
C LYS A 209 8.44 6.84 -15.72
N ILE A 210 7.68 7.81 -15.22
CA ILE A 210 6.41 8.25 -15.81
C ILE A 210 6.64 9.50 -16.69
N SER A 211 7.49 10.41 -16.23
CA SER A 211 7.96 11.58 -16.99
C SER A 211 9.33 12.03 -16.46
N ASP A 212 9.91 13.09 -17.02
CA ASP A 212 11.24 13.58 -16.61
C ASP A 212 11.37 13.91 -15.12
N ASN A 213 10.27 14.30 -14.47
CA ASN A 213 10.26 14.70 -13.07
C ASN A 213 9.31 13.86 -12.19
N LEU A 214 8.79 12.76 -12.72
CA LEU A 214 7.83 11.91 -12.02
C LEU A 214 8.19 10.44 -12.24
N PHE A 215 8.37 9.75 -11.13
CA PHE A 215 8.60 8.32 -11.08
C PHE A 215 7.52 7.67 -10.22
N GLU A 216 7.29 6.39 -10.45
CA GLU A 216 6.37 5.60 -9.67
C GLU A 216 7.06 4.39 -9.09
N VAL A 217 6.90 4.21 -7.77
CA VAL A 217 7.30 3.00 -7.07
C VAL A 217 6.25 1.94 -7.33
N LEU A 218 6.68 0.83 -7.92
CA LEU A 218 5.90 -0.38 -8.12
C LEU A 218 5.76 -1.12 -6.78
N TRP A 219 5.12 -0.49 -5.80
CA TRP A 219 5.10 -0.95 -4.41
C TRP A 219 4.61 -2.39 -4.21
N PRO A 220 3.68 -2.96 -5.01
CA PRO A 220 3.36 -4.39 -4.88
C PRO A 220 4.55 -5.31 -5.14
N SER A 221 5.56 -4.87 -5.89
CA SER A 221 6.76 -5.68 -6.14
C SER A 221 7.56 -5.99 -4.88
N PHE A 222 7.38 -5.21 -3.81
CA PHE A 222 8.05 -5.47 -2.52
C PHE A 222 7.43 -6.65 -1.76
N SER A 223 6.28 -7.19 -2.20
CA SER A 223 5.74 -8.44 -1.62
C SER A 223 6.54 -9.66 -2.05
N TYR A 224 7.35 -9.55 -3.10
CA TYR A 224 8.18 -10.63 -3.59
C TYR A 224 9.49 -10.67 -2.79
N ILE A 225 9.52 -11.48 -1.73
CA ILE A 225 10.70 -11.66 -0.87
C ILE A 225 11.69 -12.57 -1.61
N GLU A 226 12.78 -12.00 -2.10
CA GLU A 226 13.78 -12.67 -2.94
C GLU A 226 14.34 -13.94 -2.27
N GLU A 227 14.53 -13.85 -0.95
CA GLU A 227 15.07 -14.89 -0.09
C GLU A 227 14.11 -16.09 0.06
N ASN A 228 12.79 -15.87 -0.07
CA ASN A 228 11.77 -16.91 0.02
C ASN A 228 11.41 -17.53 -1.33
N ILE A 229 11.50 -16.75 -2.41
CA ILE A 229 11.07 -17.14 -3.76
C ILE A 229 12.04 -18.14 -4.40
N GLY A 230 13.32 -18.09 -4.03
CA GLY A 230 14.37 -18.85 -4.70
C GLY A 230 14.61 -18.34 -6.12
N HIS A 231 15.86 -18.37 -6.58
CA HIS A 231 16.21 -17.75 -7.86
C HIS A 231 16.04 -18.68 -9.07
N GLU A 232 15.74 -19.97 -8.86
CA GLU A 232 15.70 -20.99 -9.90
C GLU A 232 14.59 -22.03 -9.70
N GLY A 233 14.10 -22.59 -10.82
CA GLY A 233 13.20 -23.74 -10.84
C GLY A 233 11.73 -23.44 -10.51
N GLU A 234 10.99 -24.51 -10.17
CA GLU A 234 9.55 -24.50 -9.86
C GLU A 234 9.19 -23.62 -8.67
N ARG A 235 10.13 -23.40 -7.74
CA ARG A 235 9.90 -22.58 -6.54
C ARG A 235 9.62 -21.11 -6.88
N PHE A 236 10.35 -20.55 -7.85
CA PHE A 236 10.10 -19.18 -8.31
C PHE A 236 8.68 -19.05 -8.87
N GLU A 237 8.27 -20.01 -9.70
CA GLU A 237 6.94 -20.00 -10.32
C GLU A 237 5.84 -20.05 -9.26
N ILE A 238 5.92 -21.00 -8.33
CA ILE A 238 4.92 -21.17 -7.27
C ILE A 238 4.80 -19.90 -6.42
N GLU A 239 5.90 -19.34 -5.95
CA GLU A 239 5.86 -18.16 -5.07
C GLU A 239 5.43 -16.89 -5.84
N MET A 240 5.87 -16.73 -7.08
CA MET A 240 5.38 -15.63 -7.93
C MET A 240 3.86 -15.70 -8.11
N ILE A 241 3.33 -16.89 -8.41
CA ILE A 241 1.89 -17.15 -8.56
C ILE A 241 1.15 -16.83 -7.26
N ASN A 242 1.61 -17.39 -6.14
CA ASN A 242 0.98 -17.21 -4.83
C ASN A 242 0.87 -15.73 -4.46
N HIS A 243 1.97 -14.99 -4.56
CA HIS A 243 2.01 -13.57 -4.22
C HIS A 243 1.18 -12.71 -5.19
N PHE A 244 1.19 -13.04 -6.49
CA PHE A 244 0.35 -12.36 -7.46
C PHE A 244 -1.14 -12.58 -7.13
N ASP A 245 -1.56 -13.83 -6.97
CA ASP A 245 -2.97 -14.19 -6.75
C ASP A 245 -3.53 -13.56 -5.47
N GLU A 246 -2.74 -13.57 -4.39
CA GLU A 246 -3.10 -13.05 -3.06
C GLU A 246 -3.59 -11.58 -3.14
N ILE A 247 -2.93 -10.75 -3.95
CA ILE A 247 -3.26 -9.34 -4.11
C ILE A 247 -4.21 -9.15 -5.30
N PHE A 248 -3.98 -9.85 -6.42
CA PHE A 248 -4.70 -9.65 -7.67
C PHE A 248 -6.16 -10.09 -7.60
N ILE A 249 -6.48 -11.24 -7.02
CA ILE A 249 -7.85 -11.77 -6.96
C ILE A 249 -8.76 -10.80 -6.20
N SER A 250 -8.30 -10.35 -5.04
CA SER A 250 -8.97 -9.36 -4.19
C SER A 250 -9.22 -8.05 -4.95
N SER A 251 -8.20 -7.57 -5.66
CA SER A 251 -8.25 -6.34 -6.46
C SER A 251 -9.19 -6.45 -7.65
N PHE A 252 -9.19 -7.60 -8.32
CA PHE A 252 -10.09 -7.90 -9.43
C PHE A 252 -11.56 -7.93 -8.98
N ASN A 253 -11.86 -8.58 -7.85
CA ASN A 253 -13.23 -8.63 -7.33
C ASN A 253 -13.74 -7.23 -6.95
N LEU A 254 -12.90 -6.40 -6.35
CA LEU A 254 -13.22 -4.99 -6.09
C LEU A 254 -13.48 -4.22 -7.40
N TRP A 255 -12.58 -4.33 -8.38
CA TRP A 255 -12.74 -3.70 -9.68
C TRP A 255 -14.04 -4.11 -10.39
N LYS A 256 -14.33 -5.42 -10.42
CA LYS A 256 -15.54 -5.99 -11.02
C LYS A 256 -16.80 -5.44 -10.36
N TYR A 257 -16.80 -5.29 -9.04
CA TYR A 257 -17.92 -4.68 -8.31
C TYR A 257 -18.14 -3.22 -8.74
N PHE A 258 -17.06 -2.46 -8.92
CA PHE A 258 -17.13 -1.05 -9.31
C PHE A 258 -17.16 -0.80 -10.83
N LEU A 259 -17.38 -1.83 -11.65
CA LEU A 259 -17.32 -1.71 -13.12
C LEU A 259 -18.22 -0.61 -13.69
N ASN A 260 -19.38 -0.41 -13.07
CA ASN A 260 -20.38 0.59 -13.48
C ASN A 260 -20.33 1.88 -12.63
N ASN A 261 -19.33 2.05 -11.77
CA ASN A 261 -19.13 3.25 -10.97
C ASN A 261 -18.04 4.12 -11.61
N GLU A 262 -18.44 5.13 -12.38
CA GLU A 262 -17.53 6.01 -13.13
C GLU A 262 -16.46 6.68 -12.24
N ARG A 263 -16.75 6.91 -10.96
CA ARG A 263 -15.82 7.57 -10.03
C ARG A 263 -14.77 6.61 -9.48
N LEU A 264 -15.17 5.37 -9.19
CA LEU A 264 -14.34 4.41 -8.47
C LEU A 264 -13.67 3.38 -9.39
N TYR A 265 -14.27 3.08 -10.54
CA TYR A 265 -13.76 2.12 -11.52
C TYR A 265 -12.26 2.32 -11.82
N SER A 266 -11.87 3.56 -12.14
CA SER A 266 -10.50 3.89 -12.54
C SER A 266 -9.48 3.64 -11.42
N HIS A 267 -9.88 3.79 -10.16
CA HIS A 267 -8.97 3.53 -9.03
C HIS A 267 -8.60 2.06 -8.95
N TYR A 268 -9.59 1.17 -8.99
CA TYR A 268 -9.36 -0.27 -8.89
C TYR A 268 -8.78 -0.86 -10.18
N TYR A 269 -9.15 -0.32 -11.34
CA TYR A 269 -8.54 -0.70 -12.61
C TYR A 269 -7.05 -0.37 -12.65
N ASN A 270 -6.67 0.84 -12.23
CA ASN A 270 -5.27 1.22 -12.14
C ASN A 270 -4.52 0.45 -11.06
N PHE A 271 -5.20 0.03 -9.98
CA PHE A 271 -4.59 -0.86 -8.99
C PHE A 271 -4.25 -2.24 -9.58
N MET A 272 -5.17 -2.86 -10.33
CA MET A 272 -4.88 -4.11 -11.05
C MET A 272 -3.70 -3.96 -12.02
N LYS A 273 -3.65 -2.85 -12.76
CA LYS A 273 -2.52 -2.55 -13.65
C LYS A 273 -1.20 -2.44 -12.89
N LEU A 274 -1.21 -1.77 -11.74
CA LEU A 274 -0.03 -1.62 -10.89
C LEU A 274 0.49 -2.99 -10.42
N ILE A 275 -0.39 -3.89 -9.98
CA ILE A 275 -0.01 -5.25 -9.58
C ILE A 275 0.62 -6.01 -10.75
N ILE A 276 -0.01 -5.98 -11.93
CA ILE A 276 0.51 -6.63 -13.14
C ILE A 276 1.90 -6.08 -13.51
N LEU A 277 2.06 -4.75 -13.54
CA LEU A 277 3.34 -4.10 -13.82
C LEU A 277 4.40 -4.49 -12.78
N SER A 278 4.04 -4.51 -11.51
CA SER A 278 4.91 -4.94 -10.42
C SER A 278 5.45 -6.34 -10.60
N THR A 279 4.58 -7.30 -10.96
CA THR A 279 4.96 -8.69 -11.20
C THR A 279 5.84 -8.83 -12.43
N LEU A 280 5.46 -8.19 -13.54
CA LEU A 280 6.25 -8.23 -14.79
C LEU A 280 7.64 -7.63 -14.59
N ASN A 281 7.71 -6.50 -13.90
CA ASN A 281 8.97 -5.83 -13.60
C ASN A 281 9.86 -6.68 -12.69
N TYR A 282 9.30 -7.27 -11.63
CA TYR A 282 10.02 -8.19 -10.76
C TYR A 282 10.53 -9.41 -11.54
N SER A 283 9.68 -10.06 -12.33
CA SER A 283 10.07 -11.24 -13.11
C SER A 283 11.10 -10.93 -14.20
N LYS A 284 11.14 -9.69 -14.72
CA LYS A 284 12.19 -9.25 -15.65
C LYS A 284 13.57 -9.27 -15.00
N LYS A 285 13.71 -8.85 -13.73
CA LYS A 285 14.98 -8.88 -12.97
C LYS A 285 15.62 -10.29 -12.96
N PHE A 286 14.79 -11.33 -12.97
CA PHE A 286 15.22 -12.74 -12.88
C PHE A 286 15.14 -13.51 -14.21
N ASN A 287 14.98 -12.84 -15.35
CA ASN A 287 14.82 -13.48 -16.66
C ASN A 287 13.62 -14.45 -16.73
N LYS A 288 12.53 -14.15 -16.01
CA LYS A 288 11.28 -14.94 -15.96
C LYS A 288 10.07 -14.18 -16.52
N LEU A 289 10.31 -13.15 -17.32
CA LEU A 289 9.26 -12.28 -17.86
C LEU A 289 8.23 -13.07 -18.70
N ASP A 290 8.66 -14.03 -19.51
CA ASP A 290 7.75 -14.78 -20.38
C ASP A 290 6.82 -15.70 -19.59
N LEU A 291 7.33 -16.34 -18.52
CA LEU A 291 6.53 -17.12 -17.57
C LEU A 291 5.45 -16.25 -16.92
N ALA A 292 5.83 -15.06 -16.44
CA ALA A 292 4.89 -14.12 -15.84
C ALA A 292 3.83 -13.66 -16.84
N LYS A 293 4.22 -13.34 -18.08
CA LYS A 293 3.27 -12.98 -19.16
C LYS A 293 2.29 -14.09 -19.45
N GLU A 294 2.76 -15.34 -19.58
CA GLU A 294 1.90 -16.49 -19.86
C GLU A 294 0.86 -16.67 -18.74
N TYR A 295 1.31 -16.65 -17.49
CA TYR A 295 0.43 -16.76 -16.33
C TYR A 295 -0.62 -15.64 -16.27
N ILE A 296 -0.17 -14.38 -16.38
CA ILE A 296 -1.07 -13.23 -16.30
C ILE A 296 -2.06 -13.23 -17.46
N ASN A 297 -1.63 -13.50 -18.70
CA ASN A 297 -2.54 -13.60 -19.85
C ASN A 297 -3.61 -14.68 -19.62
N ARG A 298 -3.22 -15.86 -19.12
CA ARG A 298 -4.17 -16.92 -18.77
C ARG A 298 -5.21 -16.45 -17.73
N ILE A 299 -4.78 -15.71 -16.71
CA ILE A 299 -5.69 -15.14 -15.71
C ILE A 299 -6.61 -14.08 -16.32
N LEU A 300 -6.09 -13.19 -17.17
CA LEU A 300 -6.88 -12.16 -17.85
C LEU A 300 -7.94 -12.79 -18.77
N ASP A 301 -7.56 -13.79 -19.56
CA ASP A 301 -8.44 -14.51 -20.49
C ASP A 301 -9.54 -15.27 -19.75
N ASN A 302 -9.18 -16.02 -18.71
CA ASN A 302 -10.14 -16.75 -17.87
C ASN A 302 -11.19 -15.82 -17.25
N ASN A 303 -10.79 -14.59 -16.93
CA ASN A 303 -11.66 -13.57 -16.34
C ASN A 303 -12.27 -12.60 -17.37
N LYS A 304 -11.99 -12.79 -18.67
CA LYS A 304 -12.47 -11.94 -19.79
C LYS A 304 -12.11 -10.46 -19.62
N ILE A 305 -10.94 -10.17 -19.06
CA ILE A 305 -10.44 -8.82 -18.87
C ILE A 305 -9.73 -8.39 -20.16
N LYS A 306 -10.21 -7.33 -20.80
CA LYS A 306 -9.53 -6.71 -21.95
C LYS A 306 -8.44 -5.78 -21.46
N LEU A 307 -7.24 -6.32 -21.29
CA LEU A 307 -6.04 -5.57 -20.93
C LEU A 307 -4.90 -6.04 -21.82
N ASP A 308 -4.31 -5.13 -22.60
CA ASP A 308 -3.15 -5.47 -23.42
C ASP A 308 -1.87 -5.32 -22.58
N ILE A 309 -1.27 -6.46 -22.22
CA ILE A 309 -0.01 -6.49 -21.47
C ILE A 309 1.14 -5.88 -22.29
N ILE A 310 1.11 -6.01 -23.62
CA ILE A 310 2.17 -5.51 -24.50
C ILE A 310 2.20 -3.98 -24.45
N ASP A 311 1.03 -3.32 -24.46
CA ASP A 311 0.92 -1.87 -24.33
C ASP A 311 1.39 -1.36 -22.95
N LEU A 312 1.09 -2.13 -21.89
CA LEU A 312 1.55 -1.84 -20.52
C LEU A 312 3.09 -1.91 -20.42
N ILE A 313 3.71 -2.88 -21.08
CA ILE A 313 5.16 -3.03 -21.09
C ILE A 313 5.81 -1.98 -22.01
N GLY A 314 5.29 -1.78 -23.22
CA GLY A 314 5.86 -0.86 -24.21
C GLY A 314 5.87 0.60 -23.76
N SER A 315 4.96 1.00 -22.87
CA SER A 315 4.90 2.34 -22.29
C SER A 315 5.93 2.61 -21.17
N HIS A 316 6.53 1.57 -20.57
CA HIS A 316 7.36 1.71 -19.37
C HIS A 316 8.72 1.01 -19.43
N PHE A 317 8.95 0.12 -20.40
CA PHE A 317 10.13 -0.74 -20.45
C PHE A 317 11.02 -0.54 -21.69
N MET A 318 10.78 0.51 -22.49
CA MET A 318 11.66 0.95 -23.58
C MET A 318 12.66 2.01 -23.11
#